data_AF-A0A9E3QFU8-F1
#
_entry.id   AF-A0A9E3QFU8-F1
#
_cell.length_a   1.000
_cell.length_b   1.000
_cell.length_c   1.000
_cell.angle_alpha   90.00
_cell.angle_beta   90.00
_cell.angle_gamma   90.00
#
_symmetry.space_group_name_H-M   'P 1'
#
loop_
_entity.id
_entity.type
_entity.pdbx_description
1 polymer ?
#
loop_
_entity_poly.entity_id
_entity_poly.type
_entity_poly.pdbx_seq_one_letter_code
_entity_poly.pdbx_strand_id
1 'polypeptide(L)'
;MDRIARVLELMGSTPDLVAATLRGAHIRGVPYSTSYRNPIVRYLKQTLDLGAYLELGPGGATLLIYQNDRILEIDLPEPVRGFLDRFHGGAYPEITSS
;
A
#
# COMPACT_ATOMS: atom_id res chain seq x y z
N MET A 1 2.15 -10.41 -11.94
CA MET A 1 1.68 -10.75 -10.58
C MET A 1 2.84 -10.80 -9.59
N ASP A 2 3.85 -11.65 -9.83
CA ASP A 2 5.00 -11.84 -8.93
C ASP A 2 5.75 -10.56 -8.53
N ARG A 3 5.82 -9.57 -9.42
CA ARG A 3 6.49 -8.30 -9.12
C ARG A 3 5.80 -7.50 -8.01
N ILE A 4 4.46 -7.49 -7.95
CA ILE A 4 3.71 -6.73 -6.93
C ILE A 4 3.89 -7.40 -5.56
N ALA A 5 3.70 -8.72 -5.50
CA ALA A 5 3.90 -9.49 -4.27
C ALA A 5 5.33 -9.30 -3.72
N ARG A 6 6.35 -9.38 -4.58
CA ARG A 6 7.75 -9.12 -4.18
C ARG A 6 7.97 -7.70 -3.67
N VAL A 7 7.40 -6.69 -4.31
CA VAL A 7 7.54 -5.30 -3.81
C VAL A 7 6.87 -5.14 -2.45
N LEU A 8 5.70 -5.73 -2.23
CA LEU A 8 5.00 -5.73 -0.95
C LEU A 8 5.82 -6.40 0.15
N GLU A 9 6.44 -7.55 -0.14
CA GLU A 9 7.34 -8.24 0.80
C GLU A 9 8.60 -7.41 1.13
N LEU A 10 9.15 -6.70 0.13
CA LEU A 10 10.32 -5.85 0.30
C LEU A 10 10.04 -4.54 1.05
N MET A 11 8.77 -4.19 1.31
CA MET A 11 8.46 -2.98 2.08
C MET A 11 8.92 -3.08 3.54
N GLY A 12 9.01 -4.29 4.09
CA GLY A 12 9.51 -4.52 5.43
C GLY A 12 8.86 -5.71 6.11
N SER A 13 9.57 -6.27 7.09
CA SER A 13 9.09 -7.39 7.91
C SER A 13 8.26 -6.96 9.13
N THR A 14 8.10 -5.65 9.36
CA THR A 14 7.26 -5.09 10.44
C THR A 14 6.50 -3.85 9.95
N PRO A 15 5.38 -3.46 10.59
CA PRO A 15 4.66 -2.23 10.26
C PRO A 15 5.53 -0.98 10.26
N ASP A 16 6.48 -0.89 11.20
CA ASP A 16 7.36 0.28 11.32
C ASP A 16 8.44 0.31 10.22
N LEU A 17 8.88 -0.85 9.74
CA LEU A 17 9.75 -0.94 8.55
C LEU A 17 9.00 -0.55 7.28
N VAL A 18 7.72 -0.95 7.14
CA VAL A 18 6.86 -0.48 6.03
C VAL A 18 6.75 1.04 6.06
N ALA A 19 6.49 1.63 7.22
CA ALA A 19 6.45 3.09 7.40
C ALA A 19 7.81 3.74 7.06
N ALA A 20 8.92 3.13 7.46
CA ALA A 20 10.26 3.62 7.15
C ALA A 20 10.55 3.59 5.63
N THR A 21 10.14 2.53 4.93
CA THR A 21 10.23 2.43 3.47
C THR A 21 9.44 3.53 2.78
N LEU A 22 8.18 3.74 3.19
CA LEU A 22 7.34 4.81 2.66
C LEU A 22 7.95 6.20 2.90
N ARG A 23 8.48 6.42 4.10
CA ARG A 23 9.17 7.68 4.48
C ARG A 23 10.42 7.90 3.62
N GLY A 24 11.24 6.87 3.44
CA GLY A 24 12.44 6.91 2.60
C GLY A 24 12.12 7.17 1.12
N ALA A 25 10.96 6.71 0.65
CA ALA A 25 10.43 6.99 -0.68
C ALA A 25 9.67 8.34 -0.78
N HIS A 26 9.66 9.15 0.27
CA HIS A 26 8.90 10.41 0.36
C HIS A 26 7.40 10.25 0.03
N ILE A 27 6.83 9.09 0.32
CA ILE A 27 5.41 8.83 0.15
C ILE A 27 4.63 9.34 1.36
N ARG A 28 3.59 10.12 1.06
CA ARG A 28 2.54 10.47 2.02
C ARG A 28 1.18 10.01 1.52
N GLY A 29 0.26 9.77 2.45
CA GLY A 29 -1.10 9.33 2.14
C GLY A 29 -2.15 9.92 3.07
N VAL A 30 -3.42 9.57 2.81
CA VAL A 30 -4.58 10.00 3.61
C VAL A 30 -5.15 8.78 4.35
N PRO A 31 -5.38 8.86 5.68
CA PRO A 31 -6.01 7.78 6.43
C PRO A 31 -7.35 7.36 5.80
N TYR A 32 -7.65 6.06 5.87
CA TYR A 32 -8.88 5.43 5.37
C TYR A 32 -9.10 5.52 3.85
N SER A 33 -8.15 6.07 3.10
CA SER A 33 -8.21 6.01 1.64
C SER A 33 -7.85 4.62 1.14
N THR A 34 -8.53 4.15 0.10
CA THR A 34 -8.32 2.82 -0.51
C THR A 34 -7.59 2.89 -1.84
N SER A 35 -7.64 4.02 -2.55
CA SER A 35 -7.09 4.19 -3.90
C SER A 35 -5.79 5.00 -3.90
N TYR A 36 -5.52 5.83 -4.90
CA TYR A 36 -4.23 6.54 -5.08
C TYR A 36 -3.78 7.39 -3.87
N ARG A 37 -4.70 7.86 -3.02
CA ARG A 37 -4.34 8.59 -1.80
C ARG A 37 -3.83 7.69 -0.68
N ASN A 38 -3.99 6.37 -0.81
CA ASN A 38 -3.44 5.41 0.12
C ASN A 38 -1.92 5.31 -0.08
N PRO A 39 -1.11 5.36 0.99
CA PRO A 39 0.34 5.38 0.84
C PRO A 39 0.90 4.09 0.22
N ILE A 40 0.30 2.92 0.48
CA ILE A 40 0.72 1.66 -0.14
C ILE A 40 0.43 1.67 -1.63
N VAL A 41 -0.80 2.05 -2.01
CA VAL A 41 -1.20 2.13 -3.43
C VAL A 41 -0.33 3.14 -4.18
N ARG A 42 -0.08 4.29 -3.58
CA ARG A 42 0.79 5.33 -4.17
C ARG A 42 2.22 4.84 -4.36
N TYR A 43 2.79 4.18 -3.36
CA TYR A 43 4.12 3.59 -3.44
C TYR A 43 4.22 2.56 -4.57
N LEU A 44 3.24 1.65 -4.67
CA LEU A 44 3.20 0.64 -5.72
C LEU A 44 3.08 1.28 -7.11
N LYS A 45 2.23 2.29 -7.30
CA LYS A 45 2.11 3.00 -8.58
C LYS A 45 3.37 3.76 -8.98
N GLN A 46 4.16 4.25 -8.03
CA GLN A 46 5.42 4.94 -8.32
C GLN A 46 6.58 3.95 -8.56
N THR A 47 6.57 2.82 -7.88
CA THR A 47 7.63 1.80 -7.97
C THR A 47 7.44 0.90 -9.19
N LEU A 48 6.19 0.64 -9.56
CA LEU A 48 5.82 -0.26 -10.63
C LEU A 48 5.02 0.56 -11.65
N ASP A 49 5.57 0.74 -12.84
CA ASP A 49 4.87 1.30 -14.00
C ASP A 49 3.82 0.29 -14.48
N LEU A 50 2.74 0.21 -13.71
CA LEU A 50 1.59 -0.64 -13.95
C LEU A 50 0.57 0.26 -14.62
N GLY A 51 0.32 0.06 -15.91
CA GLY A 51 -0.84 0.63 -16.61
C GLY A 51 -2.17 0.06 -16.09
N ALA A 52 -2.32 -0.04 -14.77
CA ALA A 52 -3.43 -0.64 -14.04
C ALA A 52 -3.96 0.33 -12.97
N TYR A 53 -5.23 0.19 -12.66
CA TYR A 53 -5.83 0.84 -11.49
C TYR A 53 -5.66 -0.08 -10.27
N LEU A 54 -5.30 0.51 -9.13
CA LEU A 54 -4.96 -0.19 -7.89
C LEU A 54 -5.83 0.36 -6.77
N GLU A 55 -6.38 -0.52 -5.97
CA GLU A 55 -7.21 -0.17 -4.83
C GLU A 55 -7.11 -1.24 -3.73
N LEU A 56 -7.23 -0.85 -2.47
CA LEU A 56 -7.37 -1.77 -1.36
C LEU A 56 -8.78 -2.37 -1.33
N GLY A 57 -8.86 -3.68 -1.19
CA GLY A 57 -10.11 -4.40 -0.98
C GLY A 57 -10.74 -4.12 0.38
N PRO A 58 -11.95 -4.65 0.63
CA PRO A 58 -12.67 -4.48 1.88
C PRO A 58 -11.80 -4.83 3.10
N GLY A 59 -11.84 -3.98 4.13
CA GLY A 59 -11.07 -4.18 5.35
C GLY A 59 -9.55 -4.00 5.21
N GLY A 60 -9.04 -3.57 4.05
CA GLY A 60 -7.61 -3.32 3.85
C GLY A 60 -6.75 -4.59 3.89
N ALA A 61 -7.34 -5.76 3.64
CA ALA A 61 -6.64 -7.05 3.69
C ALA A 61 -6.06 -7.47 2.33
N THR A 62 -6.65 -7.00 1.23
CA THR A 62 -6.26 -7.36 -0.13
C THR A 62 -5.96 -6.14 -0.99
N LEU A 63 -5.17 -6.32 -2.03
CA LEU A 63 -4.95 -5.37 -3.11
C LEU A 63 -5.69 -5.85 -4.35
N LEU A 64 -6.58 -5.01 -4.86
CA LEU A 64 -7.30 -5.19 -6.11
C LEU A 64 -6.56 -4.49 -7.24
N ILE A 65 -6.30 -5.22 -8.32
CA ILE A 65 -5.61 -4.75 -9.51
C ILE A 65 -6.57 -4.87 -10.69
N TYR A 66 -6.93 -3.74 -11.27
CA TYR A 66 -7.84 -3.65 -12.40
C TYR A 66 -7.02 -3.44 -13.67
N GLN A 67 -7.00 -4.45 -14.54
CA GLN A 67 -6.21 -4.45 -15.78
C GLN A 67 -6.93 -5.25 -16.88
N ASN A 68 -7.11 -4.64 -18.06
CA ASN A 68 -7.65 -5.29 -19.26
C ASN A 68 -8.94 -6.10 -18.99
N ASP A 69 -9.94 -5.45 -18.39
CA ASP A 69 -11.24 -6.02 -18.01
C ASP A 69 -11.18 -7.20 -17.01
N ARG A 70 -10.04 -7.37 -16.33
CA ARG A 70 -9.86 -8.34 -15.25
C ARG A 70 -9.57 -7.65 -13.94
N ILE A 71 -10.06 -8.26 -12.86
CA ILE A 71 -9.72 -7.91 -11.49
C ILE A 71 -8.88 -9.04 -10.95
N LEU A 72 -7.69 -8.70 -10.48
CA LEU A 72 -6.81 -9.61 -9.77
C LEU A 72 -6.76 -9.18 -8.31
N GLU A 73 -6.81 -10.15 -7.42
CA GLU A 73 -6.77 -9.94 -5.98
C GLU A 73 -5.51 -10.58 -5.40
N ILE A 74 -4.80 -9.83 -4.57
CA ILE A 74 -3.58 -10.28 -3.89
C ILE A 74 -3.74 -10.00 -2.39
N ASP A 75 -3.53 -11.02 -1.56
CA ASP A 75 -3.46 -10.83 -0.11
C ASP A 75 -2.27 -9.93 0.26
N LEU A 76 -2.54 -8.91 1.05
CA LEU A 76 -1.46 -8.06 1.57
C LEU A 76 -0.66 -8.83 2.62
N PRO A 77 0.68 -8.74 2.63
CA PRO A 77 1.49 -9.29 3.70
C PRO A 77 1.10 -8.73 5.07
N GLU A 78 1.25 -9.54 6.12
CA GLU A 78 0.92 -9.14 7.50
C GLU A 78 1.55 -7.80 7.91
N PRO A 79 2.84 -7.51 7.62
CA PRO A 79 3.43 -6.21 7.98
C PRO A 79 2.74 -5.02 7.31
N VAL A 80 2.24 -5.19 6.08
CA VAL A 80 1.55 -4.14 5.33
C VAL A 80 0.15 -3.91 5.91
N ARG A 81 -0.56 -4.98 6.29
CA ARG A 81 -1.86 -4.86 6.97
C ARG A 81 -1.72 -4.17 8.33
N GLY A 82 -0.76 -4.62 9.15
CA GLY A 82 -0.50 -4.01 10.45
C GLY A 82 -0.05 -2.55 10.36
N PHE A 83 0.65 -2.19 9.27
CA PHE A 83 0.93 -0.79 8.95
C PHE A 83 -0.35 0.01 8.66
N LEU A 84 -1.23 -0.49 7.79
CA LEU A 84 -2.47 0.18 7.43
C LEU A 84 -3.37 0.44 8.66
N ASP A 85 -3.51 -0.54 9.54
CA ASP A 85 -4.29 -0.41 10.78
C ASP A 85 -3.75 0.71 11.68
N ARG A 86 -2.43 0.73 11.90
CA ARG A 86 -1.75 1.76 12.70
C ARG A 86 -1.78 3.14 12.04
N PHE A 87 -1.62 3.19 10.71
CA PHE A 87 -1.71 4.42 9.93
C PHE A 87 -3.10 5.05 10.01
N HIS A 88 -4.15 4.23 9.90
CA HIS A 88 -5.53 4.65 10.12
C HIS A 88 -5.76 5.16 11.55
N GLY A 89 -5.10 4.56 12.54
CA GLY A 89 -5.10 5.02 13.93
C GLY A 89 -4.24 6.27 14.21
N GLY A 90 -3.57 6.85 13.21
CA GLY A 90 -2.75 8.05 13.37
C GLY A 90 -1.34 7.83 13.94
N ALA A 91 -0.85 6.59 13.97
CA ALA A 91 0.46 6.25 14.54
C ALA A 91 1.66 6.84 13.78
N TYR A 92 1.47 7.29 12.53
CA TYR A 92 2.52 7.77 11.64
C TYR A 92 2.20 9.17 11.08
N PRO A 93 2.25 10.23 11.91
CA PRO A 93 1.92 11.60 11.48
C PRO A 93 2.83 12.12 10.35
N GLU A 94 4.08 11.68 10.29
CA GLU A 94 5.08 12.15 9.33
C GLU A 94 4.86 11.68 7.87
N ILE A 95 4.10 10.60 7.68
CA ILE A 95 3.67 10.10 6.37
C ILE A 95 2.20 10.43 6.08
N THR A 96 1.53 11.15 6.98
CA THR A 96 0.15 11.61 6.80
C THR A 96 0.14 12.90 6.00
N SER A 97 -0.76 13.00 5.02
CA SER A 97 -1.01 14.23 4.27
C SER A 97 -2.10 15.03 4.98
N SER A 98 -1.81 16.31 5.23
CA SER A 98 -2.76 17.33 5.66
C SER A 98 -3.72 17.72 4.54
#